data_AF-I7MDI9-F1
#
_entry.id   AF-I7MDI9-F1
#
_cell.length_a   1.000
_cell.length_b   1.000
_cell.length_c   1.000
_cell.angle_alpha   90.00
_cell.angle_beta   90.00
_cell.angle_gamma   90.00
#
_symmetry.space_group_name_H-M   'P 1'
#
loop_
_entity.id
_entity.type
_entity.pdbx_description
1 polymer ?
#
loop_
_entity_poly.entity_id
_entity_poly.type
_entity_poly.pdbx_seq_one_letter_code
_entity_poly.pdbx_strand_id
1 'polypeptide(L)'
;MGQEKLDQECDVLFFPDKSNEQKVIDFINLAKKELKICVFTFTNTAIATAILKKVENEKIKVRIITDDVQNEGKFSIVDVLQYASDDLIKFRTDLNKDAHMHHKYVVIDDKMIATGSFNWTSAAVLKNNENLLLIKNQKLAKIYSKNFEELWEQFKSTEKSLSKLSSDVKQRGTSLKNKIEKEAQKGEKQASSKGRKKAQPQEQEKKQVAGDMIIENEEEDEDQVKRSRKPNNQQQQKPIEQEDNNNPPPSNQTQNGDTTPVKRGRKPRQLSREEEEELQQKKENAKKKKKIKKLVKMSKVTEVKRVVLQSKMAQSRFQKFKNILYNAASFTLGVLSFGSYLYLSQRKF
;
A
#
# COMPACT_ATOMS: atom_id res chain seq x y z
N MET A 1 -16.15 -42.48 -12.99
CA MET A 1 -15.93 -41.04 -13.26
C MET A 1 -15.09 -40.49 -12.14
N GLY A 2 -13.81 -40.23 -12.40
CA GLY A 2 -12.88 -39.74 -11.38
C GLY A 2 -13.29 -38.34 -10.92
N GLN A 3 -13.49 -38.18 -9.62
CA GLN A 3 -13.50 -36.86 -9.00
C GLN A 3 -12.08 -36.29 -9.16
N GLU A 4 -11.88 -35.41 -10.15
CA GLU A 4 -10.76 -34.48 -10.10
C GLU A 4 -10.91 -33.69 -8.79
N LYS A 5 -10.08 -34.02 -7.80
CA LYS A 5 -9.79 -33.10 -6.70
C LYS A 5 -9.17 -31.86 -7.34
N LEU A 6 -10.01 -30.87 -7.64
CA LEU A 6 -9.57 -29.50 -7.79
C LEU A 6 -9.10 -29.06 -6.41
N ASP A 7 -7.83 -29.30 -6.09
CA ASP A 7 -7.15 -28.60 -5.00
C ASP A 7 -7.10 -27.12 -5.40
N GLN A 8 -8.21 -26.44 -5.18
CA GLN A 8 -8.39 -25.03 -5.47
C GLN A 8 -7.70 -24.25 -4.35
N GLU A 9 -6.47 -23.81 -4.59
CA GLU A 9 -5.77 -22.91 -3.68
C GLU A 9 -6.44 -21.53 -3.75
N CYS A 10 -7.12 -21.17 -2.67
CA CYS A 10 -7.84 -19.91 -2.51
C CYS A 10 -7.47 -19.31 -1.16
N ASP A 11 -6.74 -18.21 -1.17
CA ASP A 11 -6.51 -17.41 0.03
C ASP A 11 -7.57 -16.32 0.14
N VAL A 12 -8.02 -16.07 1.37
CA VAL A 12 -8.97 -14.99 1.68
C VAL A 12 -8.26 -13.95 2.52
N LEU A 13 -8.24 -12.71 2.03
CA LEU A 13 -7.70 -11.57 2.73
C LEU A 13 -8.85 -10.66 3.19
N PHE A 14 -8.76 -10.20 4.43
CA PHE A 14 -9.64 -9.18 4.98
C PHE A 14 -8.83 -7.93 5.33
N PHE A 15 -9.46 -6.78 5.19
CA PHE A 15 -8.92 -5.46 5.54
C PHE A 15 -9.84 -4.78 6.56
N PRO A 16 -9.35 -3.84 7.38
CA PRO A 16 -8.02 -3.22 7.34
C PRO A 16 -6.91 -4.11 7.94
N ASP A 17 -5.92 -4.45 7.12
CA ASP A 17 -4.70 -5.15 7.53
C ASP A 17 -3.57 -4.80 6.56
N LYS A 18 -2.58 -4.03 7.05
CA LYS A 18 -1.44 -3.60 6.23
C LYS A 18 -0.57 -4.78 5.79
N SER A 19 -0.48 -5.85 6.57
CA SER A 19 0.32 -7.02 6.21
C SER A 19 -0.24 -7.73 4.97
N ASN A 20 -1.55 -7.65 4.75
CA ASN A 20 -2.20 -8.22 3.57
C ASN A 20 -1.90 -7.43 2.29
N GLU A 21 -1.47 -6.16 2.35
CA GLU A 21 -0.99 -5.42 1.17
C GLU A 21 0.21 -6.11 0.51
N GLN A 22 1.13 -6.66 1.31
CA GLN A 22 2.28 -7.39 0.78
C GLN A 22 1.86 -8.68 0.09
N LYS A 23 0.87 -9.41 0.63
CA LYS A 23 0.34 -10.63 -0.01
C LYS A 23 -0.29 -10.34 -1.38
N VAL A 24 -0.98 -9.19 -1.52
CA VAL A 24 -1.49 -8.74 -2.82
C VAL A 24 -0.37 -8.46 -3.80
N ILE A 25 0.69 -7.77 -3.35
CA ILE A 25 1.88 -7.49 -4.16
C ILE A 25 2.57 -8.79 -4.58
N ASP A 26 2.74 -9.74 -3.66
CA ASP A 26 3.38 -11.03 -3.93
C ASP A 26 2.58 -11.84 -4.96
N PHE A 27 1.25 -11.82 -4.86
CA PHE A 27 0.37 -12.47 -5.82
C PHE A 27 0.49 -11.84 -7.22
N ILE A 28 0.50 -10.51 -7.33
CA ILE A 28 0.74 -9.78 -8.58
C ILE A 28 2.11 -10.14 -9.17
N ASN A 29 3.14 -10.27 -8.33
CA ASN A 29 4.49 -10.62 -8.74
C ASN A 29 4.63 -12.05 -9.28
N LEU A 30 3.62 -12.91 -9.11
CA LEU A 30 3.60 -14.23 -9.75
C LEU A 30 3.46 -14.15 -11.28
N ALA A 31 3.01 -13.00 -11.83
CA ALA A 31 2.85 -12.81 -13.26
C ALA A 31 4.15 -13.06 -14.04
N LYS A 32 4.04 -13.72 -15.18
CA LYS A 32 5.16 -14.01 -16.09
C LYS A 32 4.93 -13.51 -17.51
N LYS A 33 3.68 -13.27 -17.90
CA LYS A 33 3.33 -12.84 -19.26
C LYS A 33 2.44 -11.62 -19.27
N GLU A 34 1.33 -11.66 -18.52
CA GLU A 34 0.31 -10.61 -18.59
C GLU A 34 -0.46 -10.41 -17.29
N LEU A 35 -0.73 -9.14 -16.97
CA LEU A 35 -1.74 -8.71 -16.02
C LEU A 35 -2.91 -8.04 -16.76
N LYS A 36 -4.12 -8.54 -16.54
CA LYS A 36 -5.37 -7.92 -17.00
C LYS A 36 -6.14 -7.40 -15.79
N ILE A 37 -6.19 -6.09 -15.59
CA ILE A 37 -6.69 -5.45 -14.36
C ILE A 37 -7.98 -4.71 -14.67
N CYS A 38 -9.07 -5.02 -13.96
CA CYS A 38 -10.26 -4.18 -13.89
C CYS A 38 -10.39 -3.63 -12.47
N VAL A 39 -10.31 -2.31 -12.30
CA VAL A 39 -10.37 -1.70 -10.96
C VAL A 39 -11.11 -0.38 -11.00
N PHE A 40 -12.09 -0.21 -10.11
CA PHE A 40 -12.85 1.03 -10.02
C PHE A 40 -11.99 2.23 -9.63
N THR A 41 -11.20 2.12 -8.55
CA THR A 41 -10.31 3.20 -8.09
C THR A 41 -8.91 2.67 -7.81
N PHE A 42 -7.89 3.30 -8.40
CA PHE A 42 -6.49 2.94 -8.20
C PHE A 42 -5.64 4.15 -7.76
N THR A 43 -5.33 4.22 -6.47
CA THR A 43 -4.49 5.27 -5.84
C THR A 43 -3.37 4.71 -4.96
N ASN A 44 -3.29 3.39 -4.80
CA ASN A 44 -2.28 2.74 -3.97
C ASN A 44 -0.91 2.74 -4.66
N THR A 45 -0.01 3.59 -4.18
CA THR A 45 1.34 3.70 -4.75
C THR A 45 2.24 2.49 -4.52
N ALA A 46 2.01 1.67 -3.48
CA ALA A 46 2.81 0.47 -3.22
C ALA A 46 2.55 -0.60 -4.29
N ILE A 47 1.27 -0.88 -4.55
CA ILE A 47 0.83 -1.80 -5.62
C ILE A 47 1.27 -1.28 -6.99
N ALA A 48 1.07 0.02 -7.27
CA ALA A 48 1.51 0.62 -8.53
C ALA A 48 3.03 0.51 -8.74
N THR A 49 3.83 0.74 -7.69
CA THR A 49 5.29 0.61 -7.75
C THR A 49 5.70 -0.84 -8.05
N ALA A 50 5.03 -1.83 -7.43
CA ALA A 50 5.30 -3.24 -7.69
C ALA A 50 5.02 -3.62 -9.15
N ILE A 51 3.88 -3.20 -9.69
CA ILE A 51 3.52 -3.44 -11.10
C ILE A 51 4.55 -2.79 -12.04
N LEU A 52 4.92 -1.54 -11.78
CA LEU A 52 5.88 -0.84 -12.62
C LEU A 52 7.26 -1.53 -12.61
N LYS A 53 7.78 -1.89 -11.43
CA LYS A 53 9.03 -2.68 -11.30
C LYS A 53 8.94 -4.00 -12.06
N LYS A 54 7.81 -4.67 -11.98
CA LYS A 54 7.55 -5.94 -12.68
C LYS A 54 7.62 -5.77 -14.20
N VAL A 55 7.00 -4.73 -14.73
CA VAL A 55 7.05 -4.38 -16.17
C VAL A 55 8.46 -3.99 -16.60
N GLU A 56 9.15 -3.18 -15.81
CA GLU A 56 10.50 -2.72 -16.14
C GLU A 56 11.50 -3.88 -16.19
N ASN A 57 11.44 -4.79 -15.22
CA ASN A 57 12.38 -5.90 -15.05
C ASN A 57 12.08 -7.10 -15.94
N GLU A 58 10.81 -7.49 -16.05
CA GLU A 58 10.40 -8.75 -16.71
C GLU A 58 9.64 -8.52 -18.02
N LYS A 59 9.41 -7.25 -18.42
CA LYS A 59 8.73 -6.87 -19.68
C LYS A 59 7.37 -7.54 -19.89
N ILE A 60 6.66 -7.84 -18.80
CA ILE A 60 5.30 -8.39 -18.88
C ILE A 60 4.33 -7.35 -19.45
N LYS A 61 3.29 -7.82 -20.13
CA LYS A 61 2.22 -6.95 -20.63
C LYS A 61 1.27 -6.59 -19.49
N VAL A 62 0.83 -5.35 -19.42
CA VAL A 62 -0.18 -4.93 -18.44
C VAL A 62 -1.25 -4.09 -19.14
N ARG A 63 -2.51 -4.50 -18.96
CA ARG A 63 -3.68 -3.80 -19.47
C ARG A 63 -4.63 -3.50 -18.32
N ILE A 64 -5.08 -2.25 -18.23
CA ILE A 64 -5.91 -1.76 -17.12
C ILE A 64 -7.21 -1.17 -17.67
N ILE A 65 -8.35 -1.62 -17.17
CA ILE A 65 -9.64 -0.95 -17.33
C ILE A 65 -10.00 -0.32 -15.99
N THR A 66 -10.31 0.97 -15.99
CA THR A 66 -10.70 1.72 -14.79
C THR A 66 -11.90 2.60 -15.07
N ASP A 67 -12.61 3.04 -14.04
CA ASP A 67 -13.70 4.01 -14.18
C ASP A 67 -13.14 5.40 -14.59
N ASP A 68 -13.81 6.06 -15.53
CA ASP A 68 -13.41 7.32 -16.14
C ASP A 68 -13.40 8.47 -15.13
N VAL A 69 -14.47 8.62 -14.35
CA VAL A 69 -14.62 9.64 -13.31
C VAL A 69 -13.61 9.42 -12.18
N GLN A 70 -13.41 8.17 -11.75
CA GLN A 70 -12.39 7.85 -10.73
C GLN A 70 -10.98 8.14 -11.24
N ASN A 71 -10.71 7.89 -12.53
CA ASN A 71 -9.41 8.14 -13.12
C ASN A 71 -9.12 9.63 -13.34
N GLU A 72 -10.14 10.47 -13.55
CA GLU A 72 -10.01 11.94 -13.53
C GLU A 72 -9.62 12.49 -12.13
N GLY A 73 -9.73 11.67 -11.08
CA GLY A 73 -9.34 12.02 -9.73
C GLY A 73 -7.84 12.36 -9.61
N LYS A 74 -7.53 13.45 -8.88
CA LYS A 74 -6.16 13.97 -8.69
C LYS A 74 -5.11 12.94 -8.26
N PHE A 75 -5.52 11.90 -7.54
CA PHE A 75 -4.62 10.88 -7.01
C PHE A 75 -4.65 9.56 -7.77
N SER A 76 -5.43 9.46 -8.87
CA SER A 76 -5.39 8.29 -9.74
C SER A 76 -3.97 8.06 -10.24
N ILE A 77 -3.54 6.80 -10.27
CA ILE A 77 -2.19 6.40 -10.67
C ILE A 77 -2.16 5.71 -12.05
N VAL A 78 -3.31 5.48 -12.69
CA VAL A 78 -3.39 4.64 -13.90
C VAL A 78 -2.70 5.30 -15.10
N ASP A 79 -2.98 6.57 -15.35
CA ASP A 79 -2.33 7.35 -16.41
C ASP A 79 -0.84 7.65 -16.10
N VAL A 80 -0.52 7.80 -14.81
CA VAL A 80 0.85 7.89 -14.32
C VAL A 80 1.63 6.61 -14.62
N LEU A 81 1.02 5.43 -14.45
CA LEU A 81 1.63 4.14 -14.78
C LEU A 81 1.89 3.99 -16.29
N GLN A 82 0.96 4.43 -17.13
CA GLN A 82 1.18 4.44 -18.58
C GLN A 82 2.41 5.27 -18.95
N TYR A 83 2.50 6.50 -18.44
CA TYR A 83 3.67 7.35 -18.69
C TYR A 83 4.95 6.77 -18.10
N ALA A 84 4.89 6.31 -16.85
CA ALA A 84 6.05 5.82 -16.12
C ALA A 84 6.57 4.49 -16.68
N SER A 85 5.79 3.76 -17.47
CA SER A 85 6.23 2.51 -18.11
C SER A 85 6.65 2.67 -19.57
N ASP A 86 6.75 3.91 -20.07
CA ASP A 86 6.98 4.20 -21.49
C ASP A 86 5.98 3.48 -22.40
N ASP A 87 4.69 3.57 -22.03
CA ASP A 87 3.55 3.01 -22.77
C ASP A 87 3.45 1.47 -22.76
N LEU A 88 4.29 0.76 -21.99
CA LEU A 88 4.17 -0.70 -21.81
C LEU A 88 2.94 -1.10 -20.98
N ILE A 89 2.49 -0.21 -20.09
CA ILE A 89 1.21 -0.33 -19.39
C ILE A 89 0.16 0.44 -20.17
N LYS A 90 -0.83 -0.25 -20.71
CA LYS A 90 -1.96 0.37 -21.42
C LYS A 90 -3.18 0.45 -20.52
N PHE A 91 -3.98 1.50 -20.69
CA PHE A 91 -5.26 1.59 -20.01
C PHE A 91 -6.39 2.11 -20.90
N ARG A 92 -7.60 1.74 -20.53
CA ARG A 92 -8.88 2.18 -21.10
C ARG A 92 -9.82 2.54 -19.95
N THR A 93 -10.82 3.36 -20.25
CA THR A 93 -11.89 3.69 -19.30
C THR A 93 -13.23 3.27 -19.87
N ASP A 94 -14.24 3.16 -19.02
CA ASP A 94 -15.63 3.13 -19.47
C ASP A 94 -16.01 4.41 -20.24
N LEU A 95 -17.13 4.32 -20.95
CA LEU A 95 -17.59 5.33 -21.91
C LEU A 95 -18.62 6.29 -21.32
N ASN A 96 -19.23 5.94 -20.19
CA ASN A 96 -20.39 6.62 -19.65
C ASN A 96 -20.17 6.98 -18.18
N LYS A 97 -20.12 8.29 -17.90
CA LYS A 97 -19.94 8.86 -16.56
C LYS A 97 -21.02 8.45 -15.55
N ASP A 98 -22.20 8.04 -16.03
CA ASP A 98 -23.32 7.60 -15.19
C ASP A 98 -23.35 6.08 -14.99
N ALA A 99 -22.50 5.31 -15.68
CA ALA A 99 -22.45 3.85 -15.60
C ALA A 99 -21.04 3.38 -15.24
N HIS A 100 -20.84 3.10 -13.96
CA HIS A 100 -19.51 2.86 -13.40
C HIS A 100 -18.88 1.51 -13.75
N MET A 101 -17.60 1.53 -14.11
CA MET A 101 -16.76 0.34 -14.13
C MET A 101 -16.40 -0.10 -12.69
N HIS A 102 -17.35 -0.76 -12.01
CA HIS A 102 -17.22 -1.07 -10.59
C HIS A 102 -16.49 -2.40 -10.29
N HIS A 103 -15.90 -3.05 -11.28
CA HIS A 103 -15.11 -4.28 -11.07
C HIS A 103 -13.87 -4.00 -10.22
N LYS A 104 -13.48 -5.00 -9.43
CA LYS A 104 -12.18 -5.07 -8.76
C LYS A 104 -11.65 -6.49 -8.93
N TYR A 105 -10.90 -6.71 -10.00
CA TYR A 105 -10.21 -7.96 -10.23
C TYR A 105 -8.91 -7.79 -11.01
N VAL A 106 -8.01 -8.76 -10.88
CA VAL A 106 -6.85 -8.92 -11.75
C VAL A 106 -6.71 -10.37 -12.17
N VAL A 107 -6.65 -10.62 -13.47
CA VAL A 107 -6.27 -11.91 -14.04
C VAL A 107 -4.76 -11.91 -14.27
N ILE A 108 -4.10 -12.98 -13.84
CA ILE A 108 -2.67 -13.20 -13.98
C ILE A 108 -2.45 -14.41 -14.89
N ASP A 109 -1.81 -14.18 -16.04
CA ASP A 109 -1.42 -15.20 -17.02
C ASP A 109 -2.54 -16.18 -17.44
N ASP A 110 -3.80 -15.77 -17.35
CA ASP A 110 -5.00 -16.61 -17.56
C ASP A 110 -5.06 -17.87 -16.68
N LYS A 111 -4.35 -17.83 -15.54
CA LYS A 111 -4.21 -18.96 -14.60
C LYS A 111 -4.70 -18.63 -13.20
N MET A 112 -4.60 -17.36 -12.79
CA MET A 112 -4.93 -16.92 -11.45
C MET A 112 -5.80 -15.67 -11.51
N ILE A 113 -6.63 -15.47 -10.49
CA ILE A 113 -7.52 -14.33 -10.38
C ILE A 113 -7.49 -13.83 -8.93
N ALA A 114 -7.42 -12.52 -8.75
CA ALA A 114 -7.76 -11.91 -7.48
C ALA A 114 -9.03 -11.07 -7.65
N THR A 115 -10.01 -11.21 -6.76
CA THR A 115 -11.28 -10.45 -6.84
C THR A 115 -11.98 -10.31 -5.48
N GLY A 116 -12.76 -9.24 -5.30
CA GLY A 116 -13.48 -8.95 -4.07
C GLY A 116 -14.03 -7.52 -4.05
N SER A 117 -14.25 -6.96 -2.87
CA SER A 117 -14.67 -5.56 -2.71
C SER A 117 -13.50 -4.57 -2.84
N PHE A 118 -12.27 -5.05 -2.66
CA PHE A 118 -11.04 -4.27 -2.50
C PHE A 118 -10.71 -3.36 -3.70
N ASN A 119 -10.98 -2.06 -3.54
CA ASN A 119 -10.41 -1.03 -4.41
C ASN A 119 -8.90 -0.89 -4.15
N TRP A 120 -8.10 -0.58 -5.18
CA TRP A 120 -6.65 -0.51 -5.04
C TRP A 120 -6.21 0.86 -4.50
N THR A 121 -6.59 1.14 -3.26
CA THR A 121 -6.37 2.42 -2.59
C THR A 121 -5.71 2.21 -1.23
N SER A 122 -5.01 3.22 -0.71
CA SER A 122 -4.47 3.14 0.65
C SER A 122 -5.57 3.11 1.72
N ALA A 123 -6.77 3.64 1.42
CA ALA A 123 -7.92 3.57 2.33
C ALA A 123 -8.46 2.14 2.44
N ALA A 124 -8.52 1.39 1.33
CA ALA A 124 -8.90 -0.01 1.33
C ALA A 124 -7.97 -0.87 2.20
N VAL A 125 -6.67 -0.58 2.20
CA VAL A 125 -5.69 -1.29 3.04
C VAL A 125 -5.79 -0.93 4.51
N LEU A 126 -5.94 0.37 4.83
CA LEU A 126 -5.71 0.89 6.19
C LEU A 126 -6.98 1.25 6.96
N LYS A 127 -8.14 1.32 6.31
CA LYS A 127 -9.35 1.92 6.91
C LYS A 127 -10.65 1.19 6.59
N ASN A 128 -10.88 0.82 5.34
CA ASN A 128 -12.14 0.22 4.94
C ASN A 128 -12.19 -1.26 5.33
N ASN A 129 -13.38 -1.75 5.63
CA ASN A 129 -13.64 -3.18 5.69
C ASN A 129 -13.78 -3.69 4.26
N GLU A 130 -12.82 -4.50 3.82
CA GLU A 130 -12.78 -5.05 2.46
C GLU A 130 -12.45 -6.53 2.52
N ASN A 131 -12.84 -7.27 1.50
CA ASN A 131 -12.37 -8.63 1.26
C ASN A 131 -11.70 -8.74 -0.11
N LEU A 132 -10.75 -9.66 -0.22
CA LEU A 132 -10.10 -10.02 -1.48
C LEU A 132 -9.78 -11.51 -1.47
N LEU A 133 -10.22 -12.21 -2.50
CA LEU A 133 -9.88 -13.61 -2.75
C LEU A 133 -8.68 -13.64 -3.68
N LEU A 134 -7.68 -14.48 -3.38
CA LEU A 134 -6.56 -14.80 -4.27
C LEU A 134 -6.71 -16.26 -4.70
N ILE A 135 -7.03 -16.50 -5.97
CA ILE A 135 -7.50 -17.80 -6.44
C ILE A 135 -6.57 -18.30 -7.56
N LYS A 136 -5.98 -19.48 -7.36
CA LYS A 136 -5.24 -20.20 -8.41
C LYS A 136 -6.16 -21.19 -9.10
N ASN A 137 -6.96 -20.70 -10.06
CA ASN A 137 -7.87 -21.54 -10.83
C ASN A 137 -7.92 -21.06 -12.29
N GLN A 138 -7.35 -21.88 -13.19
CA GLN A 138 -7.23 -21.52 -14.61
C GLN A 138 -8.59 -21.45 -15.31
N LYS A 139 -9.55 -22.32 -14.97
CA LYS A 139 -10.89 -22.31 -15.57
C LYS A 139 -11.60 -20.99 -15.23
N LEU A 140 -11.54 -20.58 -13.95
CA LEU A 140 -12.11 -19.31 -13.50
C LEU A 140 -11.38 -18.10 -14.10
N ALA A 141 -10.04 -18.12 -14.11
CA ALA A 141 -9.23 -17.04 -14.69
C ALA A 141 -9.55 -16.81 -16.17
N LYS A 142 -9.80 -17.87 -16.95
CA LYS A 142 -10.23 -17.75 -18.36
C LYS A 142 -11.60 -17.11 -18.53
N ILE A 143 -12.55 -17.36 -17.63
CA ILE A 143 -13.88 -16.71 -17.66
C ILE A 143 -13.73 -15.20 -17.44
N TYR A 144 -12.99 -14.80 -16.41
CA TYR A 144 -12.68 -13.38 -16.16
C TYR A 144 -11.88 -12.76 -17.30
N SER A 145 -10.91 -13.50 -17.86
CA SER A 145 -10.15 -13.01 -19.02
C SER A 145 -11.04 -12.76 -20.23
N LYS A 146 -12.03 -13.63 -20.50
CA LYS A 146 -12.96 -13.42 -21.60
C LYS A 146 -13.76 -12.12 -21.41
N ASN A 147 -14.32 -11.92 -20.21
CA ASN A 147 -15.00 -10.66 -19.88
C ASN A 147 -14.07 -9.45 -20.03
N PHE A 148 -12.82 -9.56 -19.59
CA PHE A 148 -11.82 -8.50 -19.77
C PHE A 148 -11.61 -8.16 -21.25
N GLU A 149 -11.44 -9.15 -22.14
CA GLU A 149 -11.23 -8.88 -23.57
C GLU A 149 -12.45 -8.23 -24.22
N GLU A 150 -13.67 -8.64 -23.84
CA GLU A 150 -14.91 -8.02 -24.30
C GLU A 150 -14.99 -6.54 -23.91
N LEU A 151 -14.74 -6.23 -22.63
CA LEU A 151 -14.67 -4.85 -22.14
C LEU A 151 -13.52 -4.07 -22.77
N TRP A 152 -12.37 -4.73 -22.95
CA TRP A 152 -11.20 -4.12 -23.57
C TRP A 152 -11.55 -3.64 -24.97
N GLU A 153 -12.12 -4.49 -25.82
CA GLU A 153 -12.52 -4.11 -27.17
C GLU A 153 -13.65 -3.07 -27.18
N GLN A 154 -14.64 -3.20 -26.29
CA GLN A 154 -15.72 -2.22 -26.14
C GLN A 154 -15.18 -0.81 -25.85
N PHE A 155 -14.12 -0.70 -25.05
CA PHE A 155 -13.56 0.58 -24.60
C PHE A 155 -12.37 1.08 -25.42
N LYS A 156 -12.12 0.47 -26.59
CA LYS A 156 -10.96 0.78 -27.45
C LYS A 156 -10.81 2.25 -27.81
N SER A 157 -11.90 2.98 -27.98
CA SER A 157 -11.91 4.41 -28.32
C SER A 157 -11.39 5.32 -27.19
N THR A 158 -11.32 4.82 -25.95
CA THR A 158 -10.89 5.61 -24.78
C THR A 158 -9.38 5.59 -24.53
N GLU A 159 -8.63 4.77 -25.28
CA GLU A 159 -7.19 4.64 -25.11
C GLU A 159 -6.48 5.98 -25.38
N LYS A 160 -5.71 6.45 -24.40
CA LYS A 160 -4.96 7.71 -24.50
C LYS A 160 -3.53 7.45 -24.95
N SER A 161 -3.02 8.30 -25.85
CA SER A 161 -1.60 8.33 -26.20
C SER A 161 -0.81 9.14 -25.16
N LEU A 162 0.47 8.80 -24.97
CA LEU A 162 1.38 9.54 -24.07
C LEU A 162 1.41 11.04 -24.34
N SER A 163 1.33 11.44 -25.62
CA SER A 163 1.33 12.84 -26.04
C SER A 163 0.16 13.63 -25.44
N LYS A 164 -1.01 12.99 -25.28
CA LYS A 164 -2.25 13.58 -24.77
C LYS A 164 -2.33 13.62 -23.23
N LEU A 165 -1.37 13.04 -22.51
CA LEU A 165 -1.34 13.09 -21.05
C LEU A 165 -1.00 14.49 -20.54
N SER A 166 -1.62 14.88 -19.42
CA SER A 166 -1.42 16.19 -18.80
C SER A 166 0.01 16.37 -18.27
N SER A 167 0.45 17.61 -18.10
CA SER A 167 1.77 17.93 -17.52
C SER A 167 1.94 17.38 -16.10
N ASP A 168 0.88 17.42 -15.28
CA ASP A 168 0.88 16.85 -13.93
C ASP A 168 1.13 15.34 -13.94
N VAL A 169 0.45 14.60 -14.83
CA VAL A 169 0.64 13.15 -14.98
C VAL A 169 2.07 12.83 -15.38
N LYS A 170 2.63 13.56 -16.35
CA LYS A 170 4.02 13.41 -16.80
C LYS A 170 5.01 13.67 -15.66
N GLN A 171 4.81 14.75 -14.89
CA GLN A 171 5.64 15.07 -13.74
C GLN A 171 5.59 13.99 -12.66
N ARG A 172 4.39 13.48 -12.34
CA ARG A 172 4.18 12.41 -11.37
C ARG A 172 4.82 11.11 -11.83
N GLY A 173 4.72 10.78 -13.12
CA GLY A 173 5.33 9.60 -13.70
C GLY A 173 6.86 9.65 -13.67
N THR A 174 7.47 10.78 -14.05
CA THR A 174 8.92 11.01 -13.89
C THR A 174 9.34 10.87 -12.42
N SER A 175 8.54 11.40 -11.49
CA SER A 175 8.83 11.28 -10.05
C SER A 175 8.77 9.83 -9.56
N LEU A 176 7.85 9.02 -10.09
CA LEU A 176 7.73 7.60 -9.77
C LEU A 176 8.93 6.81 -10.29
N LYS A 177 9.32 6.99 -11.56
CA LYS A 177 10.54 6.40 -12.15
C LYS A 177 11.79 6.69 -11.32
N ASN A 178 12.03 7.98 -11.05
CA ASN A 178 13.18 8.42 -10.26
C ASN A 178 13.21 7.80 -8.85
N LYS A 179 12.04 7.52 -8.26
CA LYS A 179 11.95 6.86 -6.96
C LYS A 179 12.39 5.40 -7.06
N ILE A 180 11.93 4.68 -8.08
CA ILE A 180 12.27 3.27 -8.32
C ILE A 180 13.77 3.12 -8.59
N GLU A 181 14.35 3.95 -9.47
CA GLU A 181 15.79 3.95 -9.78
C GLU A 181 16.65 4.18 -8.53
N LYS A 182 16.26 5.14 -7.68
CA LYS A 182 16.96 5.42 -6.41
C LYS A 182 16.88 4.25 -5.43
N GLU A 183 15.76 3.52 -5.40
CA GLU A 183 15.61 2.32 -4.57
C GLU A 183 16.49 1.17 -5.08
N ALA A 184 16.55 0.96 -6.41
CA ALA A 184 17.41 -0.04 -7.03
C ALA A 184 18.89 0.21 -6.71
N GLN A 185 19.37 1.44 -6.89
CA GLN A 185 20.76 1.82 -6.59
C GLN A 185 21.13 1.67 -5.11
N LYS A 186 20.17 1.86 -4.19
CA LYS A 186 20.39 1.62 -2.75
C LYS A 186 20.49 0.13 -2.45
N GLY A 187 19.66 -0.69 -3.10
CA GLY A 187 19.70 -2.15 -2.98
C GLY A 187 21.05 -2.72 -3.45
N GLU A 188 21.57 -2.24 -4.58
CA GLU A 188 22.88 -2.66 -5.11
C GLU A 188 24.05 -2.27 -4.20
N LYS A 189 24.02 -1.07 -3.62
CA LYS A 189 25.03 -0.63 -2.64
C LYS A 189 24.99 -1.45 -1.33
N GLN A 190 23.80 -1.90 -0.93
CA GLN A 190 23.64 -2.77 0.25
C GLN A 190 24.04 -4.23 -0.05
N ALA A 191 23.80 -4.71 -1.28
CA ALA A 191 24.24 -6.03 -1.73
C ALA A 191 25.77 -6.10 -1.89
N SER A 192 26.40 -5.05 -2.47
CA SER A 192 27.85 -5.00 -2.65
C SER A 192 28.62 -4.81 -1.33
N SER A 193 28.04 -4.13 -0.34
CA SER A 193 28.62 -4.03 1.02
C SER A 193 28.47 -5.31 1.84
N LYS A 194 27.44 -6.13 1.61
CA LYS A 194 27.31 -7.48 2.20
C LYS A 194 28.19 -8.53 1.50
N GLY A 195 28.42 -8.39 0.19
CA GLY A 195 29.32 -9.27 -0.58
C GLY A 195 30.81 -9.10 -0.24
N ARG A 196 31.22 -7.96 0.30
CA ARG A 196 32.62 -7.68 0.71
C ARG A 196 33.05 -8.28 2.06
N LYS A 197 32.17 -9.00 2.77
CA LYS A 197 32.49 -9.65 4.06
C LYS A 197 32.69 -11.17 4.01
N LYS A 198 32.72 -11.79 2.82
CA LYS A 198 33.07 -13.22 2.65
C LYS A 198 34.02 -13.40 1.47
N ALA A 199 35.29 -13.11 1.68
CA ALA A 199 36.41 -13.65 0.90
C ALA A 199 37.73 -13.30 1.62
N GLN A 200 38.13 -14.10 2.61
CA GLN A 200 39.54 -14.32 2.91
C GLN A 200 39.81 -15.79 2.54
N PRO A 201 40.78 -16.08 1.66
CA PRO A 201 41.22 -17.44 1.43
C PRO A 201 42.05 -17.89 2.64
N GLN A 202 41.67 -19.02 3.27
CA GLN A 202 42.57 -19.74 4.16
C GLN A 202 43.54 -20.55 3.31
N GLU A 203 44.82 -20.23 3.46
CA GLU A 203 45.94 -20.91 2.83
C GLU A 203 46.15 -22.28 3.49
N GLN A 204 46.26 -23.32 2.67
CA GLN A 204 46.45 -24.71 3.10
C GLN A 204 47.90 -24.94 3.52
N GLU A 205 48.12 -25.35 4.78
CA GLU A 205 49.37 -26.00 5.18
C GLU A 205 49.28 -27.51 4.87
N LYS A 206 50.13 -27.96 3.96
CA LYS A 206 50.37 -29.38 3.67
C LYS A 206 51.15 -30.02 4.82
N LYS A 207 50.57 -31.03 5.46
CA LYS A 207 51.34 -32.17 6.00
C LYS A 207 50.71 -33.49 5.58
N GLN A 208 51.54 -34.24 4.88
CA GLN A 208 51.40 -35.60 4.38
C GLN A 208 51.68 -36.56 5.54
N VAL A 209 50.92 -37.65 5.68
CA VAL A 209 51.39 -39.04 5.91
C VAL A 209 50.20 -40.00 5.74
N ALA A 210 50.54 -41.13 5.13
CA ALA A 210 49.74 -42.27 4.69
C ALA A 210 48.99 -43.03 5.79
N GLY A 211 48.07 -43.91 5.36
CA GLY A 211 47.66 -45.05 6.16
C GLY A 211 46.23 -45.52 5.90
N ASP A 212 46.10 -46.38 4.90
CA ASP A 212 45.27 -47.59 4.87
C ASP A 212 43.74 -47.58 4.95
N MET A 213 43.24 -48.48 4.09
CA MET A 213 41.92 -49.12 4.00
C MET A 213 41.34 -49.51 5.37
N ILE A 214 40.00 -49.48 5.47
CA ILE A 214 39.15 -50.65 5.78
C ILE A 214 37.66 -50.25 5.66
N ILE A 215 36.86 -51.26 5.37
CA ILE A 215 35.46 -51.36 4.96
C ILE A 215 34.53 -51.39 6.21
N GLU A 216 33.22 -51.35 5.98
CA GLU A 216 32.07 -51.78 6.83
C GLU A 216 31.36 -50.64 7.58
N ASN A 217 30.12 -50.28 7.24
CA ASN A 217 28.80 -50.95 7.36
C ASN A 217 28.16 -50.78 8.75
N GLU A 218 26.82 -50.68 8.72
CA GLU A 218 25.86 -50.85 9.83
C GLU A 218 25.80 -49.73 10.87
N GLU A 219 24.70 -49.44 11.56
CA GLU A 219 23.24 -49.60 11.48
C GLU A 219 22.76 -49.00 12.82
N GLU A 220 21.53 -48.45 12.87
CA GLU A 220 20.64 -48.43 14.05
C GLU A 220 21.16 -47.69 15.35
N ASP A 221 20.38 -47.17 16.29
CA ASP A 221 18.95 -47.07 16.52
C ASP A 221 18.71 -45.96 17.56
N GLU A 222 17.43 -45.60 17.71
CA GLU A 222 16.70 -45.18 18.92
C GLU A 222 17.47 -44.69 20.18
N ASP A 223 17.00 -43.62 20.83
CA ASP A 223 15.94 -43.77 21.86
C ASP A 223 15.59 -42.45 22.58
N GLN A 224 14.40 -42.46 23.17
CA GLN A 224 13.71 -41.40 23.88
C GLN A 224 14.39 -40.99 25.21
N VAL A 225 13.94 -39.88 25.82
CA VAL A 225 13.31 -39.91 27.15
C VAL A 225 12.73 -38.55 27.55
N LYS A 226 11.53 -38.67 28.11
CA LYS A 226 10.59 -37.67 28.66
C LYS A 226 11.09 -36.96 29.93
N ARG A 227 10.32 -35.92 30.30
CA ARG A 227 9.96 -35.39 31.65
C ARG A 227 10.43 -33.93 31.82
N SER A 228 9.68 -32.99 32.41
CA SER A 228 8.35 -32.97 33.02
C SER A 228 8.05 -31.55 33.57
N ARG A 229 6.76 -31.28 33.86
CA ARG A 229 6.21 -30.34 34.87
C ARG A 229 6.00 -28.83 34.54
N LYS A 230 4.69 -28.51 34.43
CA LYS A 230 3.92 -27.26 34.63
C LYS A 230 3.98 -26.76 36.11
N PRO A 231 3.20 -25.73 36.57
CA PRO A 231 2.92 -24.34 36.09
C PRO A 231 2.90 -23.30 37.28
N ASN A 232 2.18 -22.16 37.10
CA ASN A 232 1.61 -21.20 38.09
C ASN A 232 2.49 -20.00 38.54
N ASN A 233 1.98 -18.80 38.87
CA ASN A 233 0.73 -18.04 38.64
C ASN A 233 0.88 -16.62 39.26
N GLN A 234 -0.07 -15.70 38.96
CA GLN A 234 -0.49 -14.49 39.74
C GLN A 234 0.40 -13.23 39.70
N GLN A 235 -0.06 -12.09 39.16
CA GLN A 235 -1.04 -11.08 39.65
C GLN A 235 -0.61 -10.32 40.91
N GLN A 236 -0.45 -8.98 40.82
CA GLN A 236 -1.19 -7.95 41.57
C GLN A 236 -0.65 -6.51 41.33
N GLN A 237 -1.35 -5.52 41.89
CA GLN A 237 -1.64 -4.17 41.41
C GLN A 237 -0.69 -3.04 41.91
N LYS A 238 -0.84 -1.86 41.27
CA LYS A 238 -0.42 -0.46 41.58
C LYS A 238 -0.55 -0.01 43.07
N PRO A 239 0.16 1.05 43.59
CA PRO A 239 -0.04 2.50 43.26
C PRO A 239 1.22 3.43 43.37
N ILE A 240 1.33 4.55 42.61
CA ILE A 240 1.09 6.00 42.88
C ILE A 240 2.12 6.73 43.81
N GLU A 241 2.61 7.90 43.32
CA GLU A 241 3.26 9.07 44.00
C GLU A 241 4.63 8.89 44.68
N GLN A 242 5.50 9.89 44.89
CA GLN A 242 5.87 11.20 44.32
C GLN A 242 7.17 11.61 45.07
N GLU A 243 7.95 12.54 44.49
CA GLU A 243 8.87 13.47 45.17
C GLU A 243 10.31 13.09 45.66
N ASP A 244 11.22 13.95 45.19
CA ASP A 244 12.35 14.63 45.84
C ASP A 244 13.73 14.00 46.16
N ASN A 245 14.72 14.57 45.44
CA ASN A 245 15.91 15.29 45.90
C ASN A 245 17.08 14.61 46.67
N ASN A 246 18.28 14.89 46.12
CA ASN A 246 19.57 15.20 46.75
C ASN A 246 20.61 14.10 47.12
N ASN A 247 21.68 14.06 46.28
CA ASN A 247 23.14 14.07 46.56
C ASN A 247 23.83 12.92 47.36
N PRO A 248 25.18 12.82 47.34
CA PRO A 248 26.19 12.72 46.25
C PRO A 248 27.11 11.48 46.49
N PRO A 249 28.29 11.30 45.83
CA PRO A 249 29.57 11.43 46.58
C PRO A 249 30.80 11.72 45.65
N PRO A 250 32.09 11.55 46.07
CA PRO A 250 32.85 12.43 46.94
C PRO A 250 34.19 12.91 46.33
N SER A 251 34.90 13.70 47.14
CA SER A 251 36.17 14.43 47.00
C SER A 251 37.46 13.61 46.88
N ASN A 252 38.50 14.22 46.29
CA ASN A 252 39.89 14.33 46.81
C ASN A 252 40.63 15.46 46.04
N GLN A 253 41.02 16.58 46.68
CA GLN A 253 42.34 16.84 47.31
C GLN A 253 43.50 16.90 46.28
N THR A 254 44.39 17.91 46.14
CA THR A 254 44.71 19.13 46.91
C THR A 254 45.69 20.02 46.09
N GLN A 255 45.76 21.32 46.45
CA GLN A 255 46.91 22.25 46.41
C GLN A 255 47.30 23.04 45.13
N ASN A 256 46.78 24.27 45.09
CA ASN A 256 47.46 25.59 45.02
C ASN A 256 48.73 25.79 44.18
N GLY A 257 48.62 26.69 43.20
CA GLY A 257 49.72 27.44 42.59
C GLY A 257 49.17 28.69 41.89
N ASP A 258 49.45 29.85 42.48
CA ASP A 258 49.00 31.17 42.07
C ASP A 258 49.69 31.63 40.76
N THR A 259 48.93 31.75 39.68
CA THR A 259 49.24 32.65 38.55
C THR A 259 47.92 33.11 37.93
N THR A 260 47.69 34.42 37.92
CA THR A 260 46.56 35.05 37.21
C THR A 260 46.77 34.95 35.70
N PRO A 261 45.84 34.36 34.91
CA PRO A 261 45.86 34.51 33.46
C PRO A 261 44.94 35.67 33.06
N VAL A 262 45.54 36.67 32.44
CA VAL A 262 44.90 37.73 31.67
C VAL A 262 43.83 37.12 30.73
N LYS A 263 42.54 37.45 30.96
CA LYS A 263 41.44 37.12 30.04
C LYS A 263 41.62 37.90 28.74
N ARG A 264 42.27 37.29 27.74
CA ARG A 264 42.17 37.73 26.35
C ARG A 264 40.75 37.42 25.86
N GLY A 265 39.92 38.46 25.72
CA GLY A 265 38.64 38.35 25.02
C GLY A 265 38.87 37.89 23.58
N ARG A 266 38.38 36.69 23.23
CA ARG A 266 38.29 36.27 21.82
C ARG A 266 37.24 37.15 21.15
N LYS A 267 37.68 38.06 20.28
CA LYS A 267 36.78 38.78 19.36
C LYS A 267 36.00 37.74 18.53
N PRO A 268 34.70 37.96 18.25
CA PRO A 268 33.93 37.08 17.39
C PRO A 268 34.62 36.98 16.03
N ARG A 269 34.77 35.74 15.54
CA ARG A 269 35.33 35.46 14.21
C ARG A 269 34.47 36.17 13.17
N GLN A 270 35.05 37.10 12.41
CA GLN A 270 34.40 37.66 11.23
C GLN A 270 34.18 36.52 10.25
N LEU A 271 32.91 36.24 9.93
CA LEU A 271 32.53 35.29 8.89
C LEU A 271 33.04 35.83 7.56
N SER A 272 33.55 34.95 6.69
CA SER A 272 33.86 35.37 5.32
C SER A 272 32.55 35.78 4.61
N ARG A 273 32.64 36.63 3.58
CA ARG A 273 31.44 37.03 2.80
C ARG A 273 30.66 35.81 2.29
N GLU A 274 31.37 34.75 1.91
CA GLU A 274 30.76 33.48 1.46
C GLU A 274 30.01 32.75 2.59
N GLU A 275 30.55 32.74 3.82
CA GLU A 275 29.88 32.13 4.98
C GLU A 275 28.64 32.93 5.42
N GLU A 276 28.67 34.26 5.31
CA GLU A 276 27.51 35.12 5.57
C GLU A 276 26.40 34.92 4.55
N GLU A 277 26.75 34.82 3.27
CA GLU A 277 25.81 34.51 2.18
C GLU A 277 25.19 33.11 2.35
N GLU A 278 25.98 32.10 2.71
CA GLU A 278 25.48 30.75 2.96
C GLU A 278 24.51 30.70 4.16
N LEU A 279 24.84 31.44 5.23
CA LEU A 279 23.97 31.55 6.40
C LEU A 279 22.66 32.29 6.08
N GLN A 280 22.73 33.34 5.26
CA GLN A 280 21.56 34.08 4.79
C GLN A 280 20.66 33.19 3.93
N GLN A 281 21.24 32.44 3.01
CA GLN A 281 20.54 31.49 2.16
C GLN A 281 19.89 30.36 2.97
N LYS A 282 20.56 29.84 4.01
CA LYS A 282 19.99 28.86 4.94
C LYS A 282 18.78 29.45 5.71
N LYS A 283 18.88 30.70 6.16
CA LYS A 283 17.76 31.40 6.84
C LYS A 283 16.57 31.62 5.91
N GLU A 284 16.80 32.01 4.66
CA GLU A 284 15.73 32.15 3.67
C GLU A 284 15.04 30.82 3.35
N ASN A 285 15.82 29.76 3.15
CA ASN A 285 15.30 28.42 2.89
C ASN A 285 14.48 27.89 4.06
N ALA A 286 14.88 28.19 5.30
CA ALA A 286 14.11 27.86 6.50
C ALA A 286 12.77 28.62 6.55
N LYS A 287 12.75 29.92 6.19
CA LYS A 287 11.52 30.72 6.07
C LYS A 287 10.59 30.17 4.99
N LYS A 288 11.11 29.83 3.81
CA LYS A 288 10.35 29.21 2.71
C LYS A 288 9.74 27.87 3.13
N LYS A 289 10.50 26.99 3.80
CA LYS A 289 9.99 25.71 4.34
C LYS A 289 8.86 25.92 5.35
N LYS A 290 8.98 26.88 6.27
CA LYS A 290 7.90 27.21 7.23
C LYS A 290 6.63 27.70 6.52
N LYS A 291 6.77 28.54 5.49
CA LYS A 291 5.63 29.05 4.68
C LYS A 291 4.92 27.91 3.93
N ILE A 292 5.68 27.02 3.29
CA ILE A 292 5.13 25.82 2.61
C ILE A 292 4.39 24.92 3.60
N LYS A 293 4.97 24.65 4.77
CA LYS A 293 4.33 23.82 5.81
C LYS A 293 2.99 24.42 6.29
N LYS A 294 2.91 25.75 6.39
CA LYS A 294 1.66 26.47 6.72
C LYS A 294 0.63 26.35 5.61
N LEU A 295 1.02 26.52 4.35
CA LEU A 295 0.14 26.38 3.19
C LEU A 295 -0.42 24.95 3.04
N VAL A 296 0.42 23.93 3.23
CA VAL A 296 -0.01 22.52 3.23
C VAL A 296 -1.02 22.24 4.36
N LYS A 297 -0.78 22.79 5.56
CA LYS A 297 -1.72 22.65 6.68
C LYS A 297 -3.07 23.31 6.38
N MET A 298 -3.06 24.51 5.79
CA MET A 298 -4.29 25.21 5.39
C MET A 298 -5.04 24.45 4.28
N SER A 299 -4.35 23.93 3.26
CA SER A 299 -4.97 23.13 2.21
C SER A 299 -5.66 21.88 2.75
N LYS A 300 -5.03 21.16 3.70
CA LYS A 300 -5.65 20.00 4.37
C LYS A 300 -6.90 20.38 5.15
N VAL A 301 -6.90 21.53 5.83
CA VAL A 301 -8.09 22.03 6.55
C VAL A 301 -9.23 22.35 5.58
N THR A 302 -8.93 22.96 4.44
CA THR A 302 -9.95 23.26 3.41
C THR A 302 -10.52 21.99 2.78
N GLU A 303 -9.69 20.98 2.55
CA GLU A 303 -10.10 19.68 2.00
C GLU A 303 -11.00 18.91 2.97
N VAL A 304 -10.64 18.87 4.27
CA VAL A 304 -11.49 18.28 5.32
C VAL A 304 -12.85 19.01 5.39
N LYS A 305 -12.87 20.34 5.31
CA LYS A 305 -14.13 21.11 5.29
C LYS A 305 -15.00 20.77 4.09
N ARG A 306 -14.42 20.57 2.90
CA ARG A 306 -15.16 20.15 1.70
C ARG A 306 -15.75 18.74 1.85
N VAL A 307 -14.97 17.78 2.36
CA VAL A 307 -15.44 16.40 2.56
C VAL A 307 -16.59 16.36 3.58
N VAL A 308 -16.49 17.11 4.68
CA VAL A 308 -17.57 17.22 5.67
C VAL A 308 -18.82 17.85 5.05
N LEU A 309 -18.67 18.89 4.22
CA LEU A 309 -19.80 19.53 3.55
C LEU A 309 -20.48 18.60 2.54
N GLN A 310 -19.70 17.85 1.74
CA GLN A 310 -20.23 16.84 0.82
C GLN A 310 -20.98 15.73 1.55
N SER A 311 -20.44 15.25 2.68
CA SER A 311 -21.11 14.27 3.54
C SER A 311 -22.46 14.78 4.07
N LYS A 312 -22.51 16.02 4.57
CA LYS A 312 -23.76 16.65 5.02
C LYS A 312 -24.80 16.79 3.90
N MET A 313 -24.36 17.17 2.69
CA MET A 313 -25.25 17.26 1.53
C MET A 313 -25.78 15.88 1.09
N ALA A 314 -24.94 14.84 1.13
CA ALA A 314 -25.34 13.48 0.83
C ALA A 314 -26.36 12.95 1.85
N GLN A 315 -26.14 13.19 3.15
CA GLN A 315 -27.09 12.83 4.21
C GLN A 315 -28.44 13.54 4.03
N SER A 316 -28.43 14.83 3.68
CA SER A 316 -29.67 15.58 3.40
C SER A 316 -30.45 15.02 2.20
N ARG A 317 -29.76 14.67 1.11
CA ARG A 317 -30.38 14.03 -0.06
C ARG A 317 -30.95 12.66 0.27
N PHE A 318 -30.22 11.85 1.04
CA PHE A 318 -30.69 10.55 1.49
C PHE A 318 -31.93 10.65 2.38
N GLN A 319 -31.99 11.65 3.27
CA GLN A 319 -33.16 11.87 4.11
C GLN A 319 -34.39 12.32 3.30
N LYS A 320 -34.21 13.18 2.29
CA LYS A 320 -35.29 13.53 1.35
C LYS A 320 -35.79 12.31 0.59
N PHE A 321 -34.89 11.46 0.12
CA PHE A 321 -35.24 10.22 -0.59
C PHE A 321 -36.02 9.24 0.31
N LYS A 322 -35.59 9.06 1.57
CA LYS A 322 -36.33 8.27 2.56
C LYS A 322 -37.75 8.79 2.78
N ASN A 323 -37.93 10.11 2.89
CA ASN A 323 -39.25 10.71 3.07
C ASN A 323 -40.15 10.49 1.84
N ILE A 324 -39.60 10.53 0.63
CA ILE A 324 -40.35 10.22 -0.61
C ILE A 324 -40.80 8.76 -0.61
N LEU A 325 -39.90 7.82 -0.28
CA LEU A 325 -40.25 6.40 -0.20
C LEU A 325 -41.30 6.12 0.88
N TYR A 326 -41.19 6.78 2.04
CA TYR A 326 -42.15 6.63 3.14
C TYR A 326 -43.55 7.14 2.75
N ASN A 327 -43.63 8.29 2.07
CA ASN A 327 -44.89 8.84 1.59
C ASN A 327 -45.50 7.97 0.47
N ALA A 328 -44.68 7.43 -0.42
CA ALA A 328 -45.13 6.51 -1.47
C ALA A 328 -45.68 5.19 -0.88
N ALA A 329 -45.00 4.62 0.11
CA ALA A 329 -45.45 3.43 0.81
C ALA A 329 -46.74 3.67 1.61
N SER A 330 -46.86 4.84 2.25
CA SER A 330 -48.09 5.21 2.99
C SER A 330 -49.29 5.40 2.05
N PHE A 331 -49.06 5.93 0.84
CA PHE A 331 -50.10 6.09 -0.17
C PHE A 331 -50.60 4.74 -0.70
N THR A 332 -49.71 3.78 -0.98
CA THR A 332 -50.11 2.44 -1.47
C THR A 332 -50.87 1.63 -0.43
N LEU A 333 -50.48 1.71 0.85
CA LEU A 333 -51.21 1.10 1.96
C LEU A 333 -52.61 1.73 2.16
N GLY A 334 -52.74 3.04 1.95
CA GLY A 334 -54.02 3.75 1.99
C GLY A 334 -54.98 3.31 0.88
N VAL A 335 -54.48 3.18 -0.36
CA VAL A 335 -55.30 2.73 -1.51
C VAL A 335 -55.76 1.28 -1.34
N LEU A 336 -54.90 0.39 -0.82
CA LEU A 336 -55.26 -1.01 -0.55
C LEU A 336 -56.31 -1.16 0.56
N SER A 337 -56.22 -0.34 1.61
CA SER A 337 -57.20 -0.33 2.70
C SER A 337 -58.56 0.23 2.24
N PHE A 338 -58.56 1.27 1.40
CA PHE A 338 -59.79 1.86 0.86
C PHE A 338 -60.46 0.95 -0.18
N GLY A 339 -59.68 0.29 -1.04
CA GLY A 339 -60.18 -0.71 -1.98
C GLY A 339 -60.80 -1.92 -1.28
N SER A 340 -60.20 -2.39 -0.19
CA SER A 340 -60.76 -3.48 0.63
C SER A 340 -62.05 -3.08 1.33
N TYR A 341 -62.15 -1.82 1.78
CA TYR A 341 -63.37 -1.28 2.40
C TYR A 341 -64.54 -1.16 1.40
N LEU A 342 -64.28 -0.67 0.19
CA LEU A 342 -65.28 -0.60 -0.90
C LEU A 342 -65.72 -1.98 -1.38
N TYR A 343 -64.79 -2.94 -1.48
CA TYR A 343 -65.10 -4.31 -1.87
C TYR A 343 -66.00 -5.02 -0.84
N LEU A 344 -65.81 -4.75 0.45
CA LEU A 344 -66.64 -5.31 1.52
C LEU A 344 -67.99 -4.60 1.67
N SER A 345 -68.09 -3.31 1.33
CA SER A 345 -69.36 -2.57 1.42
C SER A 345 -70.34 -2.90 0.29
N GLN A 346 -69.87 -3.28 -0.90
CA GLN A 346 -70.73 -3.69 -2.02
C GLN A 346 -71.30 -5.12 -1.91
N ARG A 347 -70.84 -5.93 -0.94
CA ARG A 347 -71.35 -7.30 -0.70
C ARG A 347 -72.51 -7.39 0.30
N LYS A 348 -72.97 -6.25 0.82
CA LYS A 348 -73.99 -6.17 1.89
C LYS A 348 -75.36 -5.63 1.44
N PHE A 349 -75.63 -5.56 0.14
CA PHE A 349 -76.95 -5.23 -0.39
C PHE A 349 -77.42 -6.25 -1.42
#